data_AF-A0AA38NKV8-F1
#
_entry.id   AF-A0AA38NKV8-F1
#
_cell.length_a   1.000
_cell.length_b   1.000
_cell.length_c   1.000
_cell.angle_alpha   90.00
_cell.angle_beta   90.00
_cell.angle_gamma   90.00
#
_symmetry.space_group_name_H-M   'P 1'
#
loop_
_entity.id
_entity.type
_entity.pdbx_description
1 polymer ?
#
loop_
_entity_poly.entity_id
_entity_poly.type
_entity_poly.pdbx_seq_one_letter_code
_entity_poly.pdbx_strand_id
1 'polypeptide(L)'
;MLEPSNIPMLQSPKFSSLGNLYRLREHLPYGQSTPPNLPSPSSHPTSYFRQRQQRPQKNESRCLQYVMPGLFMAFEDDSISFSTSMNSRLPAEEELRTPDGQTFTHIIKLTTSKNPSGSPDITYTVDSHKTQVLNLDVFSNSHNLFELRMRILASETDCDGLSPEVARRLYTEYGDISEPYEGIPLLTPKQLLASREFMCATGYDLRRRQGAQILITAPRDHCTDIVSVLVCYLAYASRSTVAMVLLEIDRHPEFLGIWKNTVSGHGVSMIQDVVNVRS
;
A
#
# COMPACT_ATOMS: atom_id res chain seq x y z
N MET A 1 -26.91 -12.31 -61.87
CA MET A 1 -27.66 -12.11 -60.62
C MET A 1 -26.82 -12.73 -59.51
N LEU A 2 -26.14 -11.89 -58.74
CA LEU A 2 -25.26 -12.29 -57.63
C LEU A 2 -26.02 -12.01 -56.33
N GLU A 3 -26.25 -13.05 -55.52
CA GLU A 3 -26.83 -12.92 -54.19
C GLU A 3 -25.84 -12.24 -53.22
N PRO A 4 -26.29 -11.32 -52.35
CA PRO A 4 -25.46 -10.73 -51.32
C PRO A 4 -25.42 -11.65 -50.08
N SER A 5 -24.22 -12.08 -49.73
CA SER A 5 -23.92 -12.85 -48.52
C SER A 5 -24.16 -12.01 -47.26
N ASN A 6 -25.10 -12.44 -46.42
CA ASN A 6 -25.35 -11.89 -45.09
C ASN A 6 -24.18 -12.22 -44.14
N ILE A 7 -23.47 -11.19 -43.67
CA ILE A 7 -22.45 -11.29 -42.62
C ILE A 7 -23.15 -11.15 -41.26
N PRO A 8 -23.07 -12.13 -40.35
CA PRO A 8 -23.67 -12.02 -39.04
C PRO A 8 -22.90 -10.99 -38.18
N MET A 9 -23.63 -10.00 -37.67
CA MET A 9 -23.16 -9.06 -36.64
C MET A 9 -22.66 -9.83 -35.42
N LEU A 10 -21.36 -9.71 -35.15
CA LEU A 10 -20.75 -10.11 -33.88
C LEU A 10 -21.39 -9.28 -32.76
N GLN A 11 -22.19 -9.91 -31.92
CA GLN A 11 -22.69 -9.30 -30.70
C GLN A 11 -21.52 -9.03 -29.77
N SER A 12 -21.39 -7.77 -29.35
CA SER A 12 -20.40 -7.31 -28.38
C SER A 12 -20.54 -8.11 -27.06
N PRO A 13 -19.42 -8.52 -26.44
CA PRO A 13 -19.46 -9.21 -25.16
C PRO A 13 -20.05 -8.28 -24.11
N LYS A 14 -21.16 -8.70 -23.51
CA LYS A 14 -21.73 -8.08 -22.32
C LYS A 14 -20.69 -8.20 -21.20
N PHE A 15 -20.05 -7.08 -20.86
CA PHE A 15 -19.19 -6.97 -19.69
C PHE A 15 -20.03 -7.24 -18.45
N SER A 16 -19.88 -8.43 -17.88
CA SER A 16 -20.34 -8.74 -16.54
C SER A 16 -19.54 -7.87 -15.57
N SER A 17 -20.21 -6.85 -15.05
CA SER A 17 -19.75 -6.01 -13.95
C SER A 17 -19.12 -6.86 -12.86
N LEU A 18 -17.96 -6.43 -12.37
CA LEU A 18 -17.29 -6.93 -11.16
C LEU A 18 -18.36 -7.28 -10.12
N GLY A 19 -18.45 -8.57 -9.80
CA GLY A 19 -19.43 -9.08 -8.85
C GLY A 19 -19.25 -8.38 -7.51
N ASN A 20 -20.30 -7.65 -7.11
CA ASN A 20 -20.58 -7.10 -5.78
C ASN A 20 -19.51 -7.40 -4.71
N LEU A 21 -18.61 -6.43 -4.49
CA LEU A 21 -17.73 -6.36 -3.31
C LEU A 21 -18.49 -6.05 -2.00
N TYR A 22 -19.83 -6.10 -2.00
CA TYR A 22 -20.70 -5.69 -0.88
C TYR A 22 -21.11 -6.80 0.10
N ARG A 23 -20.37 -7.91 0.21
CA ARG A 23 -20.68 -8.97 1.19
C ARG A 23 -19.47 -9.34 2.05
N LEU A 24 -19.03 -8.40 2.87
CA LEU A 24 -18.26 -8.67 4.09
C LEU A 24 -18.88 -7.88 5.24
N ARG A 25 -19.95 -8.43 5.78
CA ARG A 25 -20.45 -8.10 7.11
C ARG A 25 -20.86 -9.42 7.75
N GLU A 26 -20.61 -9.54 9.06
CA GLU A 26 -20.77 -10.73 9.92
C GLU A 26 -19.48 -11.57 9.90
N HIS A 27 -18.58 -11.53 10.89
CA HIS A 27 -18.83 -11.79 12.30
C HIS A 27 -17.77 -11.11 13.21
N LEU A 28 -18.22 -10.20 14.08
CA LEU A 28 -17.58 -9.96 15.39
C LEU A 28 -18.67 -10.20 16.43
N PRO A 29 -18.45 -11.02 17.48
CA PRO A 29 -19.46 -11.26 18.49
C PRO A 29 -19.60 -10.03 19.39
N TYR A 30 -20.67 -9.26 19.18
CA TYR A 30 -21.13 -8.26 20.15
C TYR A 30 -21.74 -8.97 21.34
N GLY A 31 -21.10 -8.82 22.51
CA GLY A 31 -21.68 -9.17 23.79
C GLY A 31 -22.93 -8.35 24.06
N GLN A 32 -24.02 -9.04 24.41
CA GLN A 32 -25.24 -8.44 24.94
C GLN A 32 -24.91 -7.69 26.25
N SER A 33 -25.29 -6.42 26.33
CA SER A 33 -25.37 -5.71 27.62
C SER A 33 -26.64 -4.87 27.68
N THR A 34 -27.41 -5.17 28.72
CA THR A 34 -28.58 -4.47 29.27
C THR A 34 -28.32 -2.97 29.47
N PRO A 35 -29.36 -2.11 29.40
CA PRO A 35 -29.18 -0.66 29.57
C PRO A 35 -29.09 -0.30 31.06
N PRO A 36 -28.10 0.50 31.49
CA PRO A 36 -28.15 1.17 32.78
C PRO A 36 -28.48 2.66 32.64
N ASN A 37 -29.32 3.11 33.58
CA ASN A 37 -29.66 4.47 33.97
C ASN A 37 -28.69 5.58 33.54
N LEU A 38 -29.25 6.62 32.93
CA LEU A 38 -28.62 7.91 32.65
C LEU A 38 -28.31 8.69 33.95
N PRO A 39 -27.05 9.09 34.21
CA PRO A 39 -26.75 10.14 35.17
C PRO A 39 -26.69 11.52 34.49
N SER A 40 -27.05 12.55 35.26
CA SER A 40 -27.03 13.97 34.90
C SER A 40 -25.64 14.46 34.43
N PRO A 41 -25.57 15.48 33.56
CA PRO A 41 -24.31 15.96 32.98
C PRO A 41 -23.43 16.62 34.05
N SER A 42 -22.21 16.09 34.23
CA SER A 42 -21.18 16.72 35.05
C SER A 42 -20.45 17.80 34.24
N SER A 43 -20.31 18.99 34.81
CA SER A 43 -19.69 20.17 34.21
C SER A 43 -18.17 20.21 34.40
N HIS A 44 -17.49 19.07 34.32
CA HIS A 44 -16.03 19.01 34.40
C HIS A 44 -15.44 18.76 33.02
N PRO A 45 -14.46 19.57 32.56
CA PRO A 45 -13.77 19.31 31.33
C PRO A 45 -13.05 17.97 31.44
N THR A 46 -13.55 16.99 30.68
CA THR A 46 -12.97 15.65 30.56
C THR A 46 -11.54 15.80 30.07
N SER A 47 -10.55 15.61 30.96
CA SER A 47 -9.16 15.49 30.53
C SER A 47 -9.03 14.17 29.77
N TYR A 48 -8.99 14.24 28.44
CA TYR A 48 -8.73 13.10 27.55
C TYR A 48 -7.32 12.47 27.74
N PHE A 49 -6.49 13.04 28.61
CA PHE A 49 -5.08 12.70 28.75
C PHE A 49 -4.81 11.78 29.94
N ARG A 50 -5.21 10.51 29.81
CA ARG A 50 -4.55 9.41 30.53
C ARG A 50 -4.75 8.04 29.90
N GLN A 51 -4.98 7.98 28.59
CA GLN A 51 -4.77 6.72 27.88
C GLN A 51 -3.27 6.46 27.85
N ARG A 52 -2.83 5.47 28.62
CA ARG A 52 -1.48 4.89 28.53
C ARG A 52 -1.15 4.77 27.05
N GLN A 53 -0.06 5.39 26.60
CA GLN A 53 0.47 5.21 25.26
C GLN A 53 0.62 3.70 25.03
N GLN A 54 -0.35 3.08 24.37
CA GLN A 54 -0.21 1.72 23.92
C GLN A 54 0.86 1.77 22.84
N ARG A 55 1.95 1.03 23.05
CA ARG A 55 2.92 0.85 21.97
C ARG A 55 2.16 0.28 20.78
N PRO A 56 2.36 0.84 19.57
CA PRO A 56 1.77 0.28 18.38
C PRO A 56 2.03 -1.22 18.33
N GLN A 57 1.00 -2.01 18.03
CA GLN A 57 1.19 -3.44 17.86
C GLN A 57 2.22 -3.70 16.75
N LYS A 58 2.89 -4.85 16.80
CA LYS A 58 4.04 -5.20 15.93
C LYS A 58 3.79 -5.03 14.42
N ASN A 59 2.54 -5.14 13.97
CA ASN A 59 2.13 -4.94 12.57
C ASN A 59 1.65 -3.51 12.25
N GLU A 60 1.37 -2.70 13.26
CA GLU A 60 0.93 -1.31 13.12
C GLU A 60 2.08 -0.41 12.69
N SER A 61 3.32 -0.72 13.10
CA SER A 61 4.52 0.01 12.66
C SER A 61 4.67 -0.07 11.14
N ARG A 62 4.41 -1.23 10.54
CA ARG A 62 4.57 -1.50 9.10
C ARG A 62 3.35 -1.12 8.27
N CYS A 63 2.27 -0.65 8.89
CA CYS A 63 1.00 -0.38 8.22
C CYS A 63 0.53 -1.56 7.32
N LEU A 64 0.67 -2.80 7.80
CA LEU A 64 0.29 -3.98 7.03
C LEU A 64 -1.21 -3.92 6.67
N GLN A 65 -1.50 -3.81 5.39
CA GLN A 65 -2.83 -3.73 4.83
C GLN A 65 -3.17 -5.03 4.11
N TYR A 66 -4.26 -5.65 4.55
CA TYR A 66 -4.94 -6.68 3.78
C TYR A 66 -5.68 -6.03 2.61
N VAL A 67 -5.36 -6.43 1.38
CA VAL A 67 -6.00 -5.91 0.16
C VAL A 67 -7.17 -6.82 -0.22
N MET A 68 -6.90 -8.13 -0.31
CA MET A 68 -7.87 -9.19 -0.63
C MET A 68 -7.27 -10.56 -0.26
N PRO A 69 -8.02 -11.68 -0.27
CA PRO A 69 -7.50 -12.93 0.29
C PRO A 69 -6.21 -13.37 -0.37
N GLY A 70 -5.11 -13.45 0.37
CA GLY A 70 -3.79 -13.82 -0.15
C GLY A 70 -2.98 -12.67 -0.76
N LEU A 71 -3.46 -11.43 -0.76
CA LEU A 71 -2.72 -10.26 -1.24
C LEU A 71 -2.65 -9.16 -0.17
N PHE A 72 -1.43 -8.75 0.13
CA PHE A 72 -1.11 -7.82 1.20
C PHE A 72 -0.11 -6.77 0.70
N MET A 73 -0.13 -5.60 1.35
CA MET A 73 0.91 -4.59 1.19
C MET A 73 1.31 -4.01 2.53
N ALA A 74 2.56 -3.63 2.67
CA ALA A 74 3.09 -3.05 3.90
C ALA A 74 4.28 -2.14 3.60
N PHE A 75 4.66 -1.31 4.56
CA PHE A 75 6.00 -0.76 4.59
C PHE A 75 6.98 -1.78 5.19
N GLU A 76 8.23 -1.71 4.75
CA GLU A 76 9.33 -2.35 5.45
C GLU A 76 9.45 -1.78 6.86
N ASP A 77 9.96 -2.60 7.79
CA ASP A 77 10.26 -2.09 9.12
C ASP A 77 11.43 -1.14 9.03
N ASP A 78 11.20 0.08 9.50
CA ASP A 78 12.30 0.94 9.89
C ASP A 78 12.91 0.36 11.18
N SER A 79 13.72 -0.69 11.05
CA SER A 79 14.62 -1.10 12.13
C SER A 79 15.49 0.08 12.59
N ILE A 80 15.66 1.10 11.73
CA ILE A 80 16.29 2.39 12.02
C ILE A 80 15.42 3.27 12.94
N SER A 81 14.09 3.31 12.78
CA SER A 81 13.21 4.19 13.57
C SER A 81 13.03 3.74 15.02
N PHE A 82 13.30 2.46 15.34
CA PHE A 82 13.11 1.91 16.68
C PHE A 82 14.38 1.30 17.32
N SER A 83 15.55 1.40 16.68
CA SER A 83 16.80 0.88 17.23
C SER A 83 17.40 1.83 18.28
N THR A 84 16.79 1.89 19.46
CA THR A 84 17.36 2.56 20.64
C THR A 84 18.40 1.70 21.40
N SER A 85 19.08 0.73 20.77
CA SER A 85 20.17 0.02 21.45
C SER A 85 21.17 -0.62 20.48
N MET A 86 22.37 -0.03 20.42
CA MET A 86 23.49 -0.48 19.59
C MET A 86 24.10 -1.84 19.98
N ASN A 87 23.53 -2.55 20.97
CA ASN A 87 24.13 -3.76 21.54
C ASN A 87 23.31 -5.05 21.34
N SER A 88 22.14 -5.02 20.71
CA SER A 88 21.45 -6.26 20.37
C SER A 88 21.95 -6.78 19.03
N ARG A 89 22.53 -8.00 19.03
CA ARG A 89 22.69 -8.83 17.83
C ARG A 89 21.45 -8.65 16.97
N LEU A 90 21.64 -8.21 15.72
CA LEU A 90 20.56 -7.92 14.77
C LEU A 90 19.45 -8.96 14.94
N PRO A 91 18.24 -8.56 15.37
CA PRO A 91 17.16 -9.53 15.45
C PRO A 91 17.03 -10.13 14.05
N ALA A 92 16.92 -11.46 13.99
CA ALA A 92 16.61 -12.17 12.75
C ALA A 92 15.55 -11.38 12.00
N GLU A 93 15.79 -11.07 10.71
CA GLU A 93 14.81 -10.39 9.84
C GLU A 93 13.45 -10.91 10.23
N GLU A 94 12.63 -10.03 10.81
CA GLU A 94 11.39 -10.45 11.44
C GLU A 94 10.57 -11.20 10.41
N GLU A 95 10.31 -12.47 10.69
CA GLU A 95 9.62 -13.37 9.77
C GLU A 95 8.24 -12.77 9.45
N LEU A 96 8.12 -12.22 8.24
CA LEU A 96 6.91 -11.57 7.76
C LEU A 96 5.79 -12.61 7.72
N ARG A 97 4.78 -12.41 8.56
CA ARG A 97 3.61 -13.29 8.68
C ARG A 97 2.32 -12.50 8.51
N THR A 98 1.31 -13.16 7.98
CA THR A 98 -0.06 -12.65 7.93
C THR A 98 -0.62 -12.45 9.35
N PRO A 99 -1.74 -11.72 9.53
CA PRO A 99 -2.41 -11.60 10.82
C PRO A 99 -2.75 -12.94 11.48
N ASP A 100 -2.99 -13.98 10.67
CA ASP A 100 -3.29 -15.35 11.11
C ASP A 100 -2.01 -16.18 11.42
N GLY A 101 -0.83 -15.57 11.32
CA GLY A 101 0.46 -16.21 11.61
C GLY A 101 1.02 -17.08 10.46
N GLN A 102 0.39 -17.06 9.29
CA GLN A 102 0.83 -17.80 8.10
C GLN A 102 1.96 -17.05 7.38
N THR A 103 2.90 -17.80 6.78
CA THR A 103 4.05 -17.25 6.05
C THR A 103 3.69 -16.84 4.63
N PHE A 104 4.22 -15.72 4.16
CA PHE A 104 4.09 -15.35 2.76
C PHE A 104 4.84 -16.35 1.87
N THR A 105 4.29 -16.59 0.68
CA THR A 105 4.88 -17.49 -0.31
C THR A 105 5.61 -16.74 -1.42
N HIS A 106 5.20 -15.49 -1.66
CA HIS A 106 5.77 -14.61 -2.68
C HIS A 106 5.89 -13.21 -2.10
N ILE A 107 7.03 -12.56 -2.30
CA ILE A 107 7.29 -11.20 -1.82
C ILE A 107 7.83 -10.37 -2.97
N ILE A 108 7.24 -9.20 -3.19
CA ILE A 108 7.80 -8.15 -4.01
C ILE A 108 8.39 -7.13 -3.05
N LYS A 109 9.73 -7.07 -3.00
CA LYS A 109 10.49 -6.25 -2.06
C LYS A 109 11.13 -5.09 -2.82
N LEU A 110 10.73 -3.87 -2.52
CA LEU A 110 11.35 -2.67 -3.07
C LEU A 110 12.45 -2.25 -2.10
N THR A 111 13.67 -2.11 -2.59
CA THR A 111 14.84 -1.74 -1.79
C THR A 111 15.47 -0.47 -2.31
N THR A 112 15.74 0.47 -1.42
CA THR A 112 16.46 1.70 -1.81
C THR A 112 17.89 1.35 -2.23
N SER A 113 18.25 1.69 -3.48
CA SER A 113 19.59 1.49 -3.99
C SER A 113 20.60 2.33 -3.20
N LYS A 114 21.66 1.69 -2.72
CA LYS A 114 22.80 2.37 -2.09
C LYS A 114 23.67 3.11 -3.10
N ASN A 115 23.57 2.77 -4.39
CA ASN A 115 24.37 3.36 -5.43
C ASN A 115 23.49 4.23 -6.35
N PRO A 116 23.44 5.55 -6.13
CA PRO A 116 22.59 6.44 -6.92
C PRO A 116 23.02 6.54 -8.40
N SER A 117 24.24 6.09 -8.73
CA SER A 117 24.74 6.05 -10.11
C SER A 117 24.43 4.76 -10.86
N GLY A 118 23.91 3.73 -10.16
CA GLY A 118 23.52 2.46 -10.78
C GLY A 118 22.15 2.53 -11.42
N SER A 119 21.95 1.78 -12.50
CA SER A 119 20.61 1.49 -13.00
C SER A 119 19.86 0.63 -11.97
N PRO A 120 18.58 0.89 -11.70
CA PRO A 120 17.78 0.08 -10.79
C PRO A 120 17.77 -1.38 -11.27
N ASP A 121 18.18 -2.29 -10.39
CA ASP A 121 18.28 -3.72 -10.69
C ASP A 121 16.97 -4.46 -10.38
N ILE A 122 16.81 -5.62 -11.01
CA ILE A 122 15.72 -6.56 -10.79
C ILE A 122 16.35 -7.90 -10.48
N THR A 123 16.26 -8.34 -9.22
CA THR A 123 16.82 -9.63 -8.81
C THR A 123 15.73 -10.55 -8.31
N TYR A 124 15.87 -11.83 -8.64
CA TYR A 124 14.98 -12.88 -8.17
C TYR A 124 15.76 -13.82 -7.26
N THR A 125 15.18 -14.14 -6.11
CA THR A 125 15.78 -15.01 -5.11
C THR A 125 14.73 -15.93 -4.50
N VAL A 126 15.18 -17.04 -3.90
CA VAL A 126 14.34 -17.94 -3.12
C VAL A 126 14.99 -18.09 -1.76
N ASP A 127 14.24 -17.81 -0.70
CA ASP A 127 14.77 -17.86 0.67
C ASP A 127 14.84 -19.30 1.21
N SER A 128 15.32 -19.44 2.45
CA SER A 128 15.41 -20.74 3.13
C SER A 128 14.05 -21.43 3.40
N HIS A 129 12.96 -20.65 3.39
CA HIS A 129 11.59 -21.11 3.57
C HIS A 129 10.89 -21.42 2.24
N LYS A 130 11.61 -21.34 1.12
CA LYS A 130 11.09 -21.46 -0.26
C LYS A 130 10.15 -20.32 -0.66
N THR A 131 10.20 -19.20 0.05
CA THR A 131 9.53 -17.96 -0.35
C THR A 131 10.22 -17.42 -1.60
N GLN A 132 9.43 -17.14 -2.62
CA GLN A 132 9.92 -16.52 -3.85
C GLN A 132 9.96 -15.00 -3.65
N VAL A 133 11.11 -14.38 -3.87
CA VAL A 133 11.30 -12.95 -3.62
C VAL A 133 11.79 -12.26 -4.88
N LEU A 134 11.00 -11.31 -5.37
CA LEU A 134 11.39 -10.36 -6.41
C LEU A 134 11.86 -9.08 -5.73
N ASN A 135 13.17 -8.80 -5.79
CA ASN A 135 13.72 -7.55 -5.29
C ASN A 135 13.81 -6.53 -6.44
N LEU A 136 13.31 -5.33 -6.17
CA LEU A 136 13.28 -4.20 -7.09
C LEU A 136 14.06 -3.06 -6.45
N ASP A 137 15.23 -2.74 -7.02
CA ASP A 137 15.98 -1.60 -6.52
C ASP A 137 15.32 -0.30 -6.99
N VAL A 138 14.96 0.57 -6.06
CA VAL A 138 14.39 1.89 -6.33
C VAL A 138 15.39 2.97 -5.95
N PHE A 139 15.37 4.09 -6.65
CA PHE A 139 16.16 5.24 -6.23
C PHE A 139 15.68 5.70 -4.86
N SER A 140 16.60 6.10 -3.98
CA SER A 140 16.20 6.74 -2.74
C SER A 140 15.32 7.92 -3.09
N ASN A 141 14.10 7.91 -2.57
CA ASN A 141 13.29 9.09 -2.64
C ASN A 141 13.91 10.07 -1.65
N SER A 142 14.89 10.86 -2.12
CA SER A 142 15.60 11.84 -1.31
C SER A 142 14.68 13.01 -0.99
N HIS A 143 13.48 12.74 -0.48
CA HIS A 143 12.71 13.72 0.22
C HIS A 143 13.43 13.94 1.55
N ASN A 144 14.49 14.77 1.50
CA ASN A 144 14.89 15.56 2.67
C ASN A 144 13.64 16.19 3.32
N LEU A 145 12.61 16.48 2.52
CA LEU A 145 11.27 16.88 2.96
C LEU A 145 10.49 15.82 3.72
N PHE A 146 10.56 14.53 3.36
CA PHE A 146 9.88 13.45 4.08
C PHE A 146 10.59 13.19 5.39
N GLU A 147 11.92 13.13 5.41
CA GLU A 147 12.67 13.08 6.67
C GLU A 147 12.37 14.30 7.53
N LEU A 148 12.33 15.51 6.95
CA LEU A 148 11.97 16.73 7.65
C LEU A 148 10.53 16.68 8.15
N ARG A 149 9.57 16.22 7.34
CA ARG A 149 8.15 16.08 7.70
C ARG A 149 7.97 15.05 8.81
N MET A 150 8.61 13.89 8.70
CA MET A 150 8.59 12.86 9.74
C MET A 150 9.29 13.35 11.01
N ARG A 151 10.37 14.14 10.90
CA ARG A 151 11.02 14.79 12.05
C ARG A 151 10.10 15.82 12.70
N ILE A 152 9.38 16.62 11.90
CA ILE A 152 8.37 17.57 12.38
C ILE A 152 7.24 16.81 13.09
N LEU A 153 6.63 15.80 12.46
CA LEU A 153 5.56 14.98 13.03
C LEU A 153 6.01 14.19 14.26
N ALA A 154 7.26 13.72 14.30
CA ALA A 154 7.83 13.07 15.49
C ALA A 154 8.02 14.10 16.63
N SER A 155 8.46 15.32 16.29
CA SER A 155 8.52 16.44 17.25
C SER A 155 7.15 16.98 17.66
N GLU A 156 6.06 16.58 16.97
CA GLU A 156 4.69 16.90 17.39
C GLU A 156 4.28 16.26 18.70
N THR A 157 5.00 15.25 19.19
CA THR A 157 4.80 14.75 20.55
C THR A 157 5.21 15.73 21.65
N ASP A 158 5.94 16.82 21.32
CA ASP A 158 6.20 17.96 22.19
C ASP A 158 5.27 19.17 21.92
N CYS A 159 4.25 19.02 21.07
CA CYS A 159 3.46 20.14 20.54
C CYS A 159 2.21 20.51 21.34
N ASP A 160 2.13 20.10 22.61
CA ASP A 160 1.21 20.69 23.60
C ASP A 160 1.47 22.22 23.82
N GLY A 161 2.43 22.82 23.11
CA GLY A 161 2.72 24.26 23.12
C GLY A 161 2.96 24.92 21.75
N LEU A 162 2.65 24.28 20.61
CA LEU A 162 2.79 24.97 19.33
C LEU A 162 1.78 26.12 19.22
N SER A 163 2.28 27.36 19.18
CA SER A 163 1.40 28.50 18.96
C SER A 163 0.81 28.44 17.55
N PRO A 164 -0.44 28.91 17.35
CA PRO A 164 -1.08 28.97 16.04
C PRO A 164 -0.24 29.69 14.97
N GLU A 165 0.60 30.64 15.36
CA GLU A 165 1.52 31.36 14.49
C GLU A 165 2.66 30.48 13.99
N VAL A 166 3.18 29.59 14.85
CA VAL A 166 4.23 28.63 14.47
C VAL A 166 3.67 27.59 13.51
N ALA A 167 2.49 27.03 13.82
CA ALA A 167 1.82 26.09 12.93
C ALA A 167 1.51 26.73 11.56
N ARG A 168 1.03 27.98 11.55
CA ARG A 168 0.76 28.73 10.31
C ARG A 168 2.04 29.00 9.52
N ARG A 169 3.13 29.39 10.19
CA ARG A 169 4.43 29.57 9.53
C ARG A 169 4.94 28.27 8.92
N LEU A 170 4.89 27.15 9.64
CA LEU A 170 5.27 25.84 9.10
C LEU A 170 4.39 25.49 7.89
N TYR A 171 3.08 25.71 7.99
CA TYR A 171 2.17 25.48 6.88
C TYR A 171 2.45 26.39 5.67
N THR A 172 2.81 27.66 5.87
CA THR A 172 3.14 28.58 4.77
C THR A 172 4.52 28.32 4.18
N GLU A 173 5.50 27.98 5.02
CA GLU A 173 6.88 27.70 4.61
C GLU A 173 6.99 26.38 3.84
N TYR A 174 6.17 25.39 4.19
CA TYR A 174 6.22 24.06 3.59
C TYR A 174 4.98 23.68 2.77
N GLY A 175 3.88 24.42 2.83
CA GLY A 175 2.61 24.08 2.16
C GLY A 175 2.57 24.38 0.66
N ASP A 176 3.45 25.26 0.18
CA ASP A 176 3.60 25.58 -1.25
C ASP A 176 4.71 24.77 -1.94
N ILE A 177 5.32 23.80 -1.24
CA ILE A 177 6.25 22.86 -1.85
C ILE A 177 5.42 21.82 -2.61
N SER A 178 4.86 22.25 -3.75
CA SER A 178 4.30 21.36 -4.76
C SER A 178 5.45 20.50 -5.28
N GLU A 179 5.55 19.27 -4.81
CA GLU A 179 6.60 18.36 -5.27
C GLU A 179 6.33 18.05 -6.76
N PRO A 180 7.25 18.41 -7.68
CA PRO A 180 7.02 18.28 -9.11
C PRO A 180 6.86 16.83 -9.58
N TYR A 181 7.07 15.86 -8.69
CA TYR A 181 6.97 14.42 -8.95
C TYR A 181 6.02 13.71 -7.99
N GLU A 182 5.20 14.43 -7.22
CA GLU A 182 4.26 13.79 -6.29
C GLU A 182 3.34 12.82 -7.05
N GLY A 183 3.30 11.59 -6.55
CA GLY A 183 2.48 10.50 -7.08
C GLY A 183 2.89 9.93 -8.43
N ILE A 184 4.09 10.20 -8.94
CA ILE A 184 4.67 9.42 -10.04
C ILE A 184 5.53 8.30 -9.43
N PRO A 185 5.34 7.02 -9.80
CA PRO A 185 6.20 5.96 -9.29
C PRO A 185 7.65 6.17 -9.75
N LEU A 186 8.59 5.87 -8.86
CA LEU A 186 10.02 5.81 -9.15
C LEU A 186 10.43 4.51 -9.83
N LEU A 187 9.54 3.50 -9.80
CA LEU A 187 9.71 2.26 -10.55
C LEU A 187 9.77 2.50 -12.06
N THR A 188 10.73 1.87 -12.70
CA THR A 188 10.79 1.85 -14.17
C THR A 188 9.66 1.00 -14.77
N PRO A 189 9.25 1.24 -16.03
CA PRO A 189 8.29 0.38 -16.71
C PRO A 189 8.68 -1.11 -16.71
N LYS A 190 9.99 -1.41 -16.78
CA LYS A 190 10.52 -2.77 -16.72
C LYS A 190 10.29 -3.43 -15.36
N GLN A 191 10.43 -2.68 -14.27
CA GLN A 191 10.17 -3.18 -12.91
C GLN A 191 8.68 -3.42 -12.67
N LEU A 192 7.82 -2.50 -13.10
CA LEU A 192 6.36 -2.69 -13.05
C LEU A 192 5.95 -3.94 -13.85
N LEU A 193 6.49 -4.10 -15.07
CA LEU A 193 6.25 -5.28 -15.89
C LEU A 193 6.73 -6.57 -15.19
N ALA A 194 7.95 -6.58 -14.67
CA ALA A 194 8.49 -7.74 -13.95
C ALA A 194 7.64 -8.11 -12.73
N SER A 195 7.20 -7.12 -11.95
CA SER A 195 6.34 -7.31 -10.79
C SER A 195 4.97 -7.90 -11.17
N ARG A 196 4.36 -7.42 -12.26
CA ARG A 196 3.12 -7.94 -12.81
C ARG A 196 3.25 -9.40 -13.22
N GLU A 197 4.27 -9.72 -14.01
CA GLU A 197 4.51 -11.11 -14.48
C GLU A 197 4.81 -12.04 -13.31
N PHE A 198 5.57 -11.57 -12.31
CA PHE A 198 5.83 -12.33 -11.09
C PHE A 198 4.54 -12.68 -10.34
N MET A 199 3.63 -11.71 -10.17
CA MET A 199 2.32 -11.96 -9.54
C MET A 199 1.44 -12.90 -10.38
N CYS A 200 1.45 -12.76 -11.70
CA CYS A 200 0.72 -13.66 -12.60
C CYS A 200 1.25 -15.11 -12.53
N ALA A 201 2.57 -15.28 -12.42
CA ALA A 201 3.22 -16.59 -12.36
C ALA A 201 2.91 -17.38 -11.08
N THR A 202 2.42 -16.71 -10.03
CA THR A 202 2.03 -17.36 -8.76
C THR A 202 0.84 -18.32 -8.91
N GLY A 203 0.09 -18.24 -10.01
CA GLY A 203 -1.16 -18.97 -10.19
C GLY A 203 -2.29 -18.47 -9.29
N TYR A 204 -2.13 -17.30 -8.65
CA TYR A 204 -3.17 -16.68 -7.86
C TYR A 204 -4.38 -16.33 -8.72
N ASP A 205 -5.53 -16.94 -8.39
CA ASP A 205 -6.80 -16.69 -9.09
C ASP A 205 -7.61 -15.64 -8.34
N LEU A 206 -7.64 -14.41 -8.88
CA LEU A 206 -8.43 -13.30 -8.35
C LEU A 206 -9.92 -13.63 -8.14
N ARG A 207 -10.47 -14.56 -8.94
CA ARG A 207 -11.89 -14.93 -8.87
C ARG A 207 -12.16 -15.89 -7.72
N ARG A 208 -11.25 -16.86 -7.53
CA ARG A 208 -11.36 -17.85 -6.46
C ARG A 208 -10.82 -17.35 -5.14
N ARG A 209 -9.97 -16.31 -5.17
CA ARG A 209 -9.31 -15.72 -4.00
C ARG A 209 -8.57 -16.79 -3.18
N GLN A 210 -7.93 -17.71 -3.89
CA GLN A 210 -7.19 -18.84 -3.35
C GLN A 210 -5.84 -18.92 -4.06
N GLY A 211 -4.82 -19.40 -3.34
CA GLY A 211 -3.51 -19.65 -3.90
C GLY A 211 -2.40 -19.03 -3.05
N ALA A 212 -1.46 -18.39 -3.73
CA ALA A 212 -0.30 -17.75 -3.12
C ALA A 212 -0.68 -16.67 -2.09
N GLN A 213 0.14 -16.57 -1.05
CA GLN A 213 0.19 -15.42 -0.15
C GLN A 213 1.27 -14.48 -0.65
N ILE A 214 0.86 -13.34 -1.17
CA ILE A 214 1.69 -12.34 -1.83
C ILE A 214 1.75 -11.11 -0.94
N LEU A 215 2.96 -10.62 -0.69
CA LEU A 215 3.23 -9.35 -0.01
C LEU A 215 3.97 -8.40 -0.94
N ILE A 216 3.51 -7.15 -1.03
CA ILE A 216 4.25 -6.04 -1.63
C ILE A 216 4.80 -5.18 -0.49
N THR A 217 6.11 -4.96 -0.45
CA THR A 217 6.75 -4.19 0.61
C THR A 217 7.76 -3.20 0.08
N ALA A 218 7.85 -2.02 0.69
CA ALA A 218 8.82 -0.97 0.36
C ALA A 218 9.10 -0.08 1.57
N PRO A 219 10.17 0.73 1.57
CA PRO A 219 10.35 1.77 2.58
C PRO A 219 9.20 2.78 2.57
N ARG A 220 9.05 3.55 3.67
CA ARG A 220 7.86 4.41 3.89
C ARG A 220 7.65 5.50 2.85
N ASP A 221 8.73 6.02 2.30
CA ASP A 221 8.78 7.05 1.26
C ASP A 221 8.46 6.53 -0.15
N HIS A 222 8.15 5.24 -0.28
CA HIS A 222 7.82 4.55 -1.53
C HIS A 222 6.35 4.07 -1.60
N CYS A 223 5.43 4.77 -0.93
CA CYS A 223 4.01 4.40 -0.93
C CYS A 223 3.39 4.38 -2.35
N THR A 224 3.76 5.35 -3.20
CA THR A 224 3.33 5.42 -4.60
C THR A 224 3.78 4.20 -5.39
N ASP A 225 5.00 3.69 -5.14
CA ASP A 225 5.54 2.53 -5.84
C ASP A 225 4.81 1.23 -5.44
N ILE A 226 4.52 1.05 -4.14
CA ILE A 226 3.71 -0.07 -3.63
C ILE A 226 2.35 -0.09 -4.33
N VAL A 227 1.64 1.05 -4.31
CA VAL A 227 0.31 1.17 -4.92
C VAL A 227 0.40 0.97 -6.44
N SER A 228 1.46 1.43 -7.09
CA SER A 228 1.66 1.26 -8.53
C SER A 228 1.84 -0.21 -8.92
N VAL A 229 2.62 -0.99 -8.16
CA VAL A 229 2.75 -2.45 -8.37
C VAL A 229 1.39 -3.13 -8.23
N LEU A 230 0.68 -2.83 -7.14
CA LEU A 230 -0.65 -3.41 -6.86
C LEU A 230 -1.64 -3.11 -7.99
N VAL A 231 -1.75 -1.84 -8.37
CA VAL A 231 -2.69 -1.38 -9.40
C VAL A 231 -2.32 -1.95 -10.77
N CYS A 232 -1.03 -2.01 -11.11
CA CYS A 232 -0.56 -2.61 -12.35
C CYS A 232 -1.04 -4.06 -12.48
N TYR A 233 -0.87 -4.86 -11.43
CA TYR A 233 -1.34 -6.24 -11.39
C TYR A 233 -2.87 -6.34 -11.48
N LEU A 234 -3.59 -5.62 -10.61
CA LEU A 234 -5.05 -5.71 -10.55
C LEU A 234 -5.70 -5.25 -11.85
N ALA A 235 -5.22 -4.17 -12.47
CA ALA A 235 -5.72 -3.68 -13.75
C ALA A 235 -5.53 -4.73 -14.86
N TYR A 236 -4.33 -5.31 -14.97
CA TYR A 236 -4.03 -6.36 -15.93
C TYR A 236 -4.91 -7.60 -15.74
N ALA A 237 -4.94 -8.13 -14.51
CA ALA A 237 -5.57 -9.41 -14.23
C ALA A 237 -7.12 -9.31 -14.21
N SER A 238 -7.68 -8.15 -13.89
CA SER A 238 -9.13 -7.88 -13.99
C SER A 238 -9.58 -7.39 -15.37
N ARG A 239 -8.63 -7.03 -16.26
CA ARG A 239 -8.89 -6.32 -17.53
C ARG A 239 -9.62 -4.99 -17.34
N SER A 240 -9.32 -4.30 -16.24
CA SER A 240 -9.82 -2.95 -15.94
C SER A 240 -8.78 -1.90 -16.29
N THR A 241 -9.20 -0.64 -16.39
CA THR A 241 -8.25 0.46 -16.53
C THR A 241 -7.61 0.78 -15.18
N VAL A 242 -6.38 1.30 -15.21
CA VAL A 242 -5.64 1.73 -14.01
C VAL A 242 -6.45 2.76 -13.20
N ALA A 243 -7.06 3.73 -13.88
CA ALA A 243 -7.89 4.75 -13.25
C ALA A 243 -9.09 4.17 -12.49
N MET A 244 -9.74 3.12 -13.01
CA MET A 244 -10.87 2.48 -12.34
C MET A 244 -10.43 1.73 -11.08
N VAL A 245 -9.30 1.02 -11.14
CA VAL A 245 -8.76 0.31 -9.97
C VAL A 245 -8.36 1.28 -8.85
N LEU A 246 -7.69 2.39 -9.19
CA LEU A 246 -7.35 3.43 -8.21
C LEU A 246 -8.61 4.05 -7.59
N LEU A 247 -9.61 4.38 -8.40
CA LEU A 247 -10.88 4.91 -7.89
C LEU A 247 -11.56 3.95 -6.91
N GLU A 248 -11.49 2.64 -7.16
CA GLU A 248 -11.99 1.62 -6.25
C GLU A 248 -11.20 1.60 -4.94
N ILE A 249 -9.86 1.64 -4.98
CA ILE A 249 -8.99 1.72 -3.81
C ILE A 249 -9.31 2.97 -2.96
N ASP A 250 -9.40 4.14 -3.60
CA ASP A 250 -9.64 5.42 -2.92
C ASP A 250 -10.99 5.45 -2.20
N ARG A 251 -12.02 4.86 -2.83
CA ARG A 251 -13.37 4.77 -2.28
C ARG A 251 -13.55 3.63 -1.28
N HIS A 252 -12.62 2.67 -1.22
CA HIS A 252 -12.78 1.51 -0.36
C HIS A 252 -12.61 1.89 1.13
N PRO A 253 -13.60 1.66 2.00
CA PRO A 253 -13.55 2.13 3.39
C PRO A 253 -12.47 1.44 4.23
N GLU A 254 -12.09 0.21 3.89
CA GLU A 254 -11.09 -0.58 4.64
C GLU A 254 -9.63 -0.26 4.27
N PHE A 255 -9.40 0.49 3.20
CA PHE A 255 -8.06 0.95 2.85
C PHE A 255 -7.65 2.09 3.77
N LEU A 256 -6.47 1.98 4.39
CA LEU A 256 -5.87 3.06 5.15
C LEU A 256 -5.64 4.29 4.26
N GLY A 257 -5.79 5.48 4.84
CA GLY A 257 -5.65 6.76 4.12
C GLY A 257 -4.29 6.95 3.45
N ILE A 258 -3.23 6.35 4.00
CA ILE A 258 -1.86 6.44 3.46
C ILE A 258 -1.70 5.79 2.07
N TRP A 259 -2.61 4.89 1.69
CA TRP A 259 -2.59 4.19 0.41
C TRP A 259 -3.48 4.86 -0.66
N LYS A 260 -4.22 5.91 -0.28
CA LYS A 260 -5.23 6.54 -1.13
C LYS A 260 -4.70 7.81 -1.76
N ASN A 261 -5.16 8.11 -2.98
CA ASN A 261 -4.80 9.28 -3.77
C ASN A 261 -3.27 9.45 -3.93
N THR A 262 -2.51 8.35 -3.86
CA THR A 262 -1.05 8.39 -3.92
C THR A 262 -0.52 8.46 -5.34
N VAL A 263 -1.29 8.02 -6.34
CA VAL A 263 -0.84 7.99 -7.74
C VAL A 263 -1.44 9.17 -8.50
N SER A 264 -0.58 10.00 -9.08
CA SER A 264 -0.96 11.17 -9.87
C SER A 264 -1.46 10.78 -11.27
N GLY A 265 -2.10 11.70 -11.99
CA GLY A 265 -2.56 11.45 -13.36
C GLY A 265 -1.45 11.02 -14.33
N HIS A 266 -0.23 11.54 -14.16
CA HIS A 266 0.93 11.10 -14.94
C HIS A 266 1.33 9.65 -14.60
N GLY A 267 1.33 9.31 -13.31
CA GLY A 267 1.54 7.93 -12.85
C GLY A 267 0.51 6.97 -13.44
N VAL A 268 -0.77 7.37 -13.49
CA VAL A 268 -1.85 6.58 -14.12
C VAL A 268 -1.52 6.26 -15.58
N SER A 269 -1.09 7.25 -16.37
CA SER A 269 -0.74 7.03 -17.78
C SER A 269 0.42 6.04 -17.92
N MET A 270 1.49 6.23 -17.16
CA MET A 270 2.66 5.35 -17.19
C MET A 270 2.29 3.89 -16.85
N ILE A 271 1.52 3.68 -15.77
CA ILE A 271 1.12 2.34 -15.35
C ILE A 271 0.20 1.71 -16.42
N GLN A 272 -0.69 2.50 -17.02
CA GLN A 272 -1.61 2.01 -18.06
C GLN A 272 -0.86 1.53 -19.30
N ASP A 273 0.21 2.23 -19.69
CA ASP A 273 1.08 1.80 -20.80
C ASP A 273 1.70 0.44 -20.51
N VAL A 274 2.19 0.21 -19.28
CA VAL A 274 2.74 -1.09 -18.85
C VAL A 274 1.66 -2.17 -18.87
N VAL A 275 0.46 -1.89 -18.35
CA VAL A 275 -0.67 -2.84 -18.36
C VAL A 275 -1.03 -3.29 -19.79
N ASN A 276 -0.90 -2.39 -20.77
CA ASN A 276 -1.22 -2.67 -22.17
C ASN A 276 -0.15 -3.50 -22.90
N VAL A 277 1.06 -3.65 -22.33
CA VAL A 277 2.10 -4.52 -22.89
C VAL A 277 1.65 -5.97 -22.79
N ARG A 278 1.50 -6.62 -23.95
CA ARG A 278 1.16 -8.05 -24.06
C ARG A 278 2.39 -8.91 -23.73
N SER A 279 2.21 -9.90 -22.85
CA SER A 279 3.16 -10.98 -22.60
C SER A 279 3.10 -12.05 -23.69
#